data_AF-A0A0W1DJ97-F1
#
_entry.id   AF-A0A0W1DJ97-F1
#
_cell.length_a   1.000
_cell.length_b   1.000
_cell.length_c   1.000
_cell.angle_alpha   90.00
_cell.angle_beta   90.00
_cell.angle_gamma   90.00
#
_symmetry.space_group_name_H-M   'P 1'
#
loop_
_entity.id
_entity.type
_entity.pdbx_description
1 polymer ?
#
loop_
_entity_poly.entity_id
_entity_poly.type
_entity_poly.pdbx_seq_one_letter_code
_entity_poly.pdbx_strand_id
1 'polypeptide(L)'
;MLPPQLSQSATAIFKLLCELGRLCKGEIYPTYDWFIEKTGFARATVARAIAQLRDAGFLLIQRRCKRLERDGPGPRFEQTSNAYRLEWPAGLDRWLNGQRTPCPLPDDELVRLQAEENDHRRMQQRRIQNKPSEEFALLDTLARMARTIEERESQKDTQPLKSESDSLTFKGNWPGRPMNST
;
A
#
# COMPACT_ATOMS: atom_id res chain seq x y z
N MET A 1 10.24 -14.06 -15.09
CA MET A 1 11.08 -14.67 -14.05
C MET A 1 10.15 -15.36 -13.07
N LEU A 2 10.20 -16.68 -12.98
CA LEU A 2 9.44 -17.42 -11.98
C LEU A 2 10.05 -17.17 -10.60
N PRO A 3 9.26 -17.14 -9.52
CA PRO A 3 9.79 -16.92 -8.18
C PRO A 3 10.71 -18.10 -7.80
N PRO A 4 11.72 -17.85 -6.96
CA PRO A 4 12.58 -18.91 -6.45
C PRO A 4 11.74 -19.91 -5.65
N GLN A 5 11.92 -21.21 -5.92
CA GLN A 5 11.28 -22.25 -5.13
C GLN A 5 11.97 -22.33 -3.77
N LEU A 6 11.21 -22.09 -2.69
CA LEU A 6 11.67 -22.17 -1.32
C LEU A 6 11.26 -23.50 -0.70
N SER A 7 12.16 -24.11 0.08
CA SER A 7 11.82 -25.28 0.87
C SER A 7 10.91 -24.92 2.06
N GLN A 8 10.26 -25.92 2.64
CA GLN A 8 9.44 -25.71 3.84
C GLN A 8 10.25 -25.15 5.01
N SER A 9 11.49 -25.61 5.19
CA SER A 9 12.38 -25.11 6.24
C SER A 9 12.81 -23.67 5.99
N ALA A 10 13.10 -23.29 4.74
CA ALA A 10 13.37 -21.90 4.36
C ALA A 10 12.17 -20.99 4.67
N THR A 11 10.95 -21.43 4.34
CA THR A 11 9.73 -20.67 4.62
C THR A 11 9.50 -20.50 6.12
N ALA A 12 9.70 -21.55 6.92
CA ALA A 12 9.55 -21.50 8.37
C ALA A 12 10.57 -20.56 9.03
N ILE A 13 11.84 -20.63 8.62
CA ILE A 13 12.91 -19.76 9.12
C ILE A 13 12.66 -18.29 8.72
N PHE A 14 12.22 -18.05 7.48
CA PHE A 14 11.89 -16.71 7.03
C PHE A 14 10.74 -16.08 7.85
N LYS A 15 9.70 -16.86 8.19
CA LYS A 15 8.62 -16.40 9.08
C LYS A 15 9.14 -15.98 10.45
N LEU A 16 10.01 -16.80 11.07
CA LEU A 16 10.63 -16.46 12.35
C LEU A 16 11.47 -15.18 12.26
N LEU A 17 12.22 -15.00 11.18
CA LEU A 17 13.00 -13.79 10.96
C LEU A 17 12.11 -12.56 10.80
N CYS A 18 11.00 -12.65 10.06
CA CYS A 18 10.03 -11.57 9.92
C CYS A 18 9.37 -11.21 11.26
N GLU A 19 9.03 -12.21 12.07
CA GLU A 19 8.50 -11.99 13.42
C GLU A 19 9.52 -11.30 14.32
N LEU A 20 10.78 -11.76 14.30
CA LEU A 20 11.86 -11.12 15.06
C LEU A 20 12.11 -9.69 14.57
N GLY A 21 12.11 -9.45 13.26
CA GLY A 21 12.24 -8.12 12.68
C GLY A 21 11.13 -7.18 13.14
N ARG A 22 9.88 -7.67 13.23
CA ARG A 22 8.76 -6.89 13.75
C ARG A 22 8.93 -6.55 15.24
N LEU A 23 9.34 -7.53 16.05
CA LEU A 23 9.50 -7.35 17.50
C LEU A 23 10.71 -6.47 17.86
N CYS A 24 11.81 -6.61 17.12
CA CYS A 24 13.10 -5.98 17.39
C CYS A 24 13.38 -4.76 16.48
N LYS A 25 12.34 -4.17 15.85
CA LYS A 25 12.47 -2.98 14.97
C LYS A 25 13.51 -3.13 13.86
N GLY A 26 13.64 -4.34 13.31
CA GLY A 26 14.60 -4.68 12.25
C GLY A 26 15.99 -5.12 12.74
N GLU A 27 16.24 -5.11 14.05
CA GLU A 27 17.49 -5.62 14.62
C GLU A 27 17.43 -7.14 14.80
N ILE A 28 18.02 -7.87 13.86
CA ILE A 28 17.91 -9.33 13.78
C ILE A 28 19.30 -9.96 13.93
N TYR A 29 19.60 -10.45 15.14
CA TYR A 29 20.88 -11.10 15.49
C TYR A 29 20.77 -12.53 16.07
N PRO A 30 19.87 -13.40 15.58
CA PRO A 30 19.70 -14.75 16.12
C PRO A 30 20.94 -15.63 15.92
N THR A 31 21.20 -16.50 16.89
CA THR A 31 22.19 -17.57 16.78
C THR A 31 21.63 -18.77 16.00
N TYR A 32 22.51 -19.65 15.51
CA TYR A 32 22.06 -20.91 14.91
C TYR A 32 21.26 -21.77 15.89
N ASP A 33 21.67 -21.80 17.15
CA ASP A 33 21.02 -22.59 18.18
C ASP A 33 19.61 -22.07 18.49
N TRP A 34 19.39 -20.74 18.41
CA TRP A 34 18.07 -20.15 18.51
C TRP A 34 17.10 -20.66 17.43
N PHE A 35 17.56 -20.79 16.18
CA PHE A 35 16.73 -21.37 15.11
C PHE A 35 16.41 -22.84 15.38
N ILE A 36 17.40 -23.60 15.83
CA ILE A 36 17.23 -25.03 16.15
C ILE A 36 16.19 -25.18 17.25
N GLU A 37 16.28 -24.40 18.32
CA GLU A 37 15.33 -24.43 19.44
C GLU A 37 13.90 -24.07 18.99
N LYS A 38 13.74 -23.05 18.14
CA LYS A 38 12.41 -22.58 17.71
C LYS A 38 11.77 -23.44 16.63
N THR A 39 12.55 -24.10 15.78
CA THR A 39 12.03 -24.88 14.63
C THR A 39 12.11 -26.38 14.83
N GLY A 40 12.96 -26.87 15.73
CA GLY A 40 13.30 -28.29 15.86
C GLY A 40 14.15 -28.84 14.70
N PHE A 41 14.63 -27.99 13.79
CA PHE A 41 15.43 -28.44 12.66
C PHE A 41 16.89 -28.71 13.04
N ALA A 42 17.50 -29.69 12.39
CA ALA A 42 18.94 -29.93 12.50
C ALA A 42 19.74 -28.71 11.97
N ARG A 43 20.92 -28.48 12.57
CA ARG A 43 21.82 -27.35 12.21
C ARG A 43 22.12 -27.26 10.72
N ALA A 44 22.34 -28.40 10.06
CA ALA A 44 22.60 -28.47 8.62
C ALA A 44 21.38 -28.01 7.79
N THR A 45 20.16 -28.33 8.23
CA THR A 45 18.92 -27.91 7.59
C THR A 45 18.73 -26.40 7.73
N VAL A 46 19.01 -25.85 8.91
CA VAL A 46 18.99 -24.39 9.14
C VAL A 46 19.99 -23.69 8.21
N ALA A 47 21.22 -24.21 8.12
CA ALA A 47 22.25 -23.63 7.24
C ALA A 47 21.84 -23.66 5.75
N ARG A 48 21.28 -24.77 5.27
CA ARG A 48 20.77 -24.89 3.89
C ARG A 48 19.61 -23.94 3.62
N ALA A 49 18.68 -23.82 4.56
CA ALA A 49 17.55 -22.91 4.45
C ALA A 49 17.97 -21.44 4.40
N ILE A 50 18.91 -21.03 5.27
CA ILE A 50 19.47 -19.68 5.27
C ILE A 50 20.21 -19.39 3.95
N ALA A 51 20.99 -20.36 3.45
CA ALA A 51 21.66 -20.23 2.15
C ALA A 51 20.65 -20.07 1.01
N GLN A 52 19.58 -20.88 1.00
CA GLN A 52 18.52 -20.79 0.01
C GLN A 52 17.82 -19.41 0.03
N LEU A 53 17.55 -18.86 1.21
CA LEU A 53 16.95 -17.52 1.35
C LEU A 53 17.88 -16.41 0.84
N ARG A 54 19.18 -16.53 1.13
CA ARG A 54 20.21 -15.59 0.63
C ARG A 54 20.28 -15.63 -0.90
N ASP A 55 20.37 -16.83 -1.47
CA ASP A 55 20.52 -17.02 -2.92
C ASP A 55 19.24 -16.59 -3.67
N ALA A 56 18.08 -16.72 -3.02
CA ALA A 56 16.80 -16.20 -3.50
C ALA A 56 16.65 -14.67 -3.36
N GLY A 57 17.57 -13.98 -2.67
CA GLY A 57 17.56 -12.53 -2.50
C GLY A 57 16.65 -12.00 -1.39
N PHE A 58 16.11 -12.88 -0.53
CA PHE A 58 15.28 -12.46 0.61
C PHE A 58 16.10 -11.98 1.81
N LEU A 59 17.41 -12.23 1.80
CA LEU A 59 18.22 -12.10 2.98
C LEU A 59 19.66 -11.70 2.66
N LEU A 60 20.16 -10.69 3.36
CA LEU A 60 21.56 -10.31 3.40
C LEU A 60 22.16 -10.67 4.76
N ILE A 61 23.31 -11.35 4.75
CA ILE A 61 24.02 -11.78 5.95
C ILE A 61 25.27 -10.93 6.12
N GLN A 62 25.38 -10.26 7.26
CA GLN A 62 26.60 -9.56 7.65
C GLN A 62 27.20 -10.24 8.88
N ARG A 63 28.49 -10.59 8.81
CA ARG A 63 29.23 -11.09 9.97
C ARG A 63 29.44 -9.96 10.96
N ARG A 64 29.20 -10.23 12.25
CA ARG A 64 29.44 -9.27 13.33
C ARG A 64 30.65 -9.71 14.14
N CYS A 65 31.52 -8.76 14.44
CA CYS A 65 32.67 -8.93 15.29
C CYS A 65 32.63 -7.85 16.38
N LYS A 66 32.89 -8.23 17.63
CA LYS A 66 33.04 -7.28 18.74
C LYS A 66 34.52 -7.18 19.08
N ARG A 67 35.00 -5.96 19.34
CA ARG A 67 36.36 -5.74 19.84
C ARG A 67 36.46 -6.29 21.27
N LEU A 68 37.49 -7.08 21.52
CA LEU A 68 37.82 -7.57 22.85
C LEU A 68 38.55 -6.46 23.63
N GLU A 69 38.08 -6.18 24.84
CA GLU A 69 38.78 -5.31 25.79
C GLU A 69 39.90 -6.10 26.46
N ARG A 70 41.06 -6.16 25.79
CA ARG A 70 42.27 -6.77 26.32
C ARG A 70 43.48 -5.96 25.91
N ASP A 71 44.34 -5.66 26.87
CA ASP A 71 45.70 -5.18 26.62
C ASP A 71 46.67 -6.36 26.57
N GLY A 72 47.42 -6.46 25.46
CA GLY A 72 48.43 -7.49 25.22
C GLY A 72 48.34 -8.19 23.85
N PRO A 73 49.31 -9.06 23.53
CA PRO A 73 49.33 -9.79 22.26
C PRO A 73 48.22 -10.86 22.20
N GLY A 74 47.43 -10.84 21.12
CA GLY A 74 46.34 -11.78 20.86
C GLY A 74 45.28 -11.24 19.88
N PRO A 75 44.26 -12.05 19.53
CA PRO A 75 43.15 -11.61 18.69
C PRO A 75 42.40 -10.43 19.33
N ARG A 76 42.20 -9.34 18.58
CA ARG A 76 41.53 -8.12 19.07
C ARG A 76 40.01 -8.15 18.88
N PHE A 77 39.48 -9.15 18.19
CA PHE A 77 38.06 -9.24 17.85
C PHE A 77 37.54 -10.66 18.07
N GLU A 78 36.32 -10.76 18.60
CA GLU A 78 35.56 -12.01 18.74
C GLU A 78 34.36 -11.99 17.79
N GLN A 79 34.11 -13.13 17.15
CA GLN A 79 32.96 -13.30 16.28
C GLN A 79 31.70 -13.53 17.12
N THR A 80 30.64 -12.76 16.88
CA THR A 80 29.32 -12.95 17.53
C THR A 80 28.35 -13.67 16.59
N SER A 81 27.04 -13.58 16.86
CA SER A 81 26.01 -13.97 15.88
C SER A 81 26.03 -13.06 14.65
N ASN A 82 25.56 -13.57 13.51
CA ASN A 82 25.41 -12.77 12.29
C ASN A 82 24.27 -11.76 12.44
N ALA A 83 24.35 -10.65 11.70
CA ALA A 83 23.20 -9.82 11.40
C ALA A 83 22.50 -10.36 10.15
N TYR A 84 21.18 -10.43 10.22
CA TYR A 84 20.33 -10.83 9.10
C TYR A 84 19.47 -9.65 8.71
N ARG A 85 19.65 -9.14 7.49
CA ARG A 85 18.80 -8.08 6.95
C ARG A 85 17.82 -8.70 5.98
N LEU A 86 16.53 -8.46 6.21
CA LEU A 86 15.46 -8.89 5.32
C LEU A 86 15.42 -7.94 4.13
N GLU A 87 15.39 -8.53 2.94
CA GLU A 87 15.33 -7.80 1.68
C GLU A 87 14.18 -8.30 0.83
N TRP A 88 13.75 -7.43 -0.07
CA TRP A 88 12.73 -7.77 -1.05
C TRP A 88 13.40 -8.13 -2.39
N PRO A 89 13.27 -9.38 -2.87
CA PRO A 89 13.95 -9.80 -4.10
C PRO A 89 13.49 -8.99 -5.30
N ALA A 90 14.45 -8.61 -6.15
CA ALA A 90 14.16 -7.92 -7.40
C ALA A 90 13.24 -8.75 -8.30
N GLY A 91 12.15 -8.15 -8.78
CA GLY A 91 11.20 -8.80 -9.69
C GLY A 91 10.09 -9.61 -9.00
N LEU A 92 10.13 -9.77 -7.68
CA LEU A 92 9.04 -10.41 -6.93
C LEU A 92 7.74 -9.61 -7.04
N ASP A 93 7.82 -8.27 -7.02
CA ASP A 93 6.66 -7.39 -7.24
C ASP A 93 5.97 -7.64 -8.57
N ARG A 94 6.75 -7.78 -9.65
CA ARG A 94 6.20 -8.05 -10.97
C ARG A 94 5.44 -9.37 -11.00
N TRP A 95 5.99 -10.39 -10.33
CA TRP A 95 5.34 -11.69 -10.24
C TRP A 95 4.06 -11.62 -9.39
N LEU A 96 4.11 -11.00 -8.21
CA LEU A 96 2.94 -10.84 -7.33
C LEU A 96 1.83 -10.00 -7.98
N ASN A 97 2.20 -8.92 -8.67
CA ASN A 97 1.25 -8.07 -9.38
C ASN A 97 0.60 -8.82 -10.56
N GLY A 98 1.36 -9.66 -11.27
CA GLY A 98 0.81 -10.55 -12.29
C GLY A 98 -0.22 -11.54 -11.73
N GLN A 99 -0.03 -12.04 -10.51
CA GLN A 99 -1.00 -12.92 -9.86
C GLN A 99 -2.22 -12.20 -9.26
N ARG A 100 -2.09 -10.91 -8.95
CA ARG A 100 -3.19 -10.07 -8.45
C ARG A 100 -4.05 -9.48 -9.57
N THR A 101 -3.69 -9.72 -10.83
CA THR A 101 -4.55 -9.34 -11.94
C THR A 101 -5.80 -10.22 -11.86
N PRO A 102 -7.02 -9.66 -11.81
CA PRO A 102 -8.23 -10.48 -11.81
C PRO A 102 -8.20 -11.41 -13.01
N CYS A 103 -8.67 -12.65 -12.80
CA CYS A 103 -8.78 -13.61 -13.89
C CYS A 103 -9.51 -12.94 -15.06
N PRO A 104 -9.02 -13.02 -16.31
CA PRO A 104 -9.75 -12.49 -17.44
C PRO A 104 -11.18 -13.05 -17.44
N LEU A 105 -12.15 -12.21 -17.80
CA LEU A 105 -13.53 -12.68 -17.93
C LEU A 105 -13.56 -13.83 -18.95
N PRO A 106 -14.40 -14.86 -18.73
CA PRO A 106 -14.67 -15.88 -19.76
C PRO A 106 -15.12 -15.22 -21.07
N ASP A 107 -14.71 -15.79 -22.20
CA ASP A 107 -15.02 -15.24 -23.53
C ASP A 107 -16.55 -15.08 -23.74
N ASP A 108 -17.34 -16.02 -23.24
CA ASP A 108 -18.81 -15.98 -23.34
C ASP A 108 -19.42 -14.76 -22.63
N GLU A 109 -18.92 -14.40 -21.45
CA GLU A 109 -19.35 -13.21 -20.72
C GLU A 109 -18.89 -11.94 -21.44
N LEU A 110 -17.72 -11.97 -22.07
CA LEU A 110 -17.22 -10.84 -22.84
C LEU A 110 -18.08 -10.55 -24.08
N VAL A 111 -18.49 -11.60 -24.80
CA VAL A 111 -19.45 -11.50 -25.93
C VAL A 111 -20.81 -11.01 -25.46
N ARG A 112 -21.30 -11.52 -24.33
CA ARG A 112 -22.58 -11.11 -23.75
C ARG A 112 -22.58 -9.63 -23.37
N LEU A 113 -21.55 -9.15 -22.67
CA LEU A 113 -21.40 -7.75 -22.30
C LEU A 113 -21.31 -6.84 -23.54
N GLN A 114 -20.61 -7.28 -24.58
CA GLN A 114 -20.56 -6.56 -25.86
C GLN A 114 -21.93 -6.50 -26.55
N ALA A 115 -22.70 -7.59 -26.52
CA ALA A 115 -24.05 -7.61 -27.07
C ALA A 115 -24.98 -6.67 -26.30
N GLU A 116 -24.94 -6.70 -24.96
CA GLU A 116 -25.68 -5.78 -24.09
C GLU A 116 -25.30 -4.32 -24.38
N GLU A 117 -24.01 -3.99 -24.49
CA GLU A 117 -23.55 -2.63 -24.80
C GLU A 117 -24.01 -2.15 -26.18
N ASN A 118 -23.96 -3.04 -27.18
CA ASN A 118 -24.45 -2.76 -28.53
C ASN A 118 -25.96 -2.52 -28.55
N ASP A 119 -26.73 -3.30 -27.79
CA ASP A 119 -28.18 -3.13 -27.66
C ASP A 119 -28.52 -1.84 -26.91
N HIS A 120 -27.80 -1.51 -25.85
CA HIS A 120 -27.92 -0.22 -25.16
C HIS A 120 -27.63 0.96 -26.11
N ARG A 121 -26.57 0.88 -26.92
CA ARG A 121 -26.25 1.91 -27.92
C ARG A 121 -27.36 2.04 -28.97
N ARG A 122 -27.90 0.92 -29.46
CA ARG A 122 -29.02 0.91 -30.42
C ARG A 122 -30.27 1.54 -29.82
N MET A 123 -30.59 1.22 -28.56
CA MET A 123 -31.72 1.82 -27.84
C MET A 123 -31.55 3.33 -27.66
N GLN A 124 -30.36 3.79 -27.30
CA GLN A 124 -30.06 5.23 -27.20
C GLN A 124 -30.18 5.95 -28.54
N GLN A 125 -29.65 5.38 -29.61
CA GLN A 125 -29.76 5.96 -30.97
C GLN A 125 -31.22 6.05 -31.42
N ARG A 126 -32.02 4.99 -31.23
CA ARG A 126 -33.46 5.01 -31.53
C ARG A 126 -34.19 6.04 -30.69
N ARG A 127 -33.86 6.17 -29.41
CA ARG A 127 -34.46 7.18 -28.53
C ARG A 127 -34.17 8.58 -29.04
N ILE A 128 -32.93 8.87 -29.46
CA ILE A 128 -32.56 10.19 -30.01
C ILE A 128 -33.31 10.47 -31.32
N GLN A 129 -33.44 9.48 -32.20
CA GLN A 129 -34.15 9.61 -33.48
C GLN A 129 -35.66 9.78 -33.31
N ASN A 130 -36.27 9.14 -32.32
CA ASN A 130 -37.70 9.15 -32.06
C ASN A 130 -38.15 10.24 -31.07
N LYS A 131 -37.28 11.18 -30.70
CA LYS A 131 -37.67 12.28 -29.82
C LYS A 131 -38.71 13.17 -30.51
N PRO A 132 -39.89 13.41 -29.92
CA PRO A 132 -40.83 14.38 -30.45
C PRO A 132 -40.19 15.76 -30.41
N SER A 133 -40.46 16.58 -31.44
CA SER A 133 -39.91 17.93 -31.62
C SER A 133 -40.08 18.84 -30.39
N GLU A 134 -41.09 18.55 -29.55
CA GLU A 134 -41.41 19.30 -28.33
C GLU A 134 -40.37 19.09 -27.21
N GLU A 135 -39.76 17.91 -27.10
CA GLU A 135 -38.69 17.65 -26.12
C GLU A 135 -37.40 18.40 -26.48
N PHE A 136 -37.11 18.59 -27.77
CA PHE A 136 -35.98 19.41 -28.20
C PHE A 136 -36.19 20.88 -27.89
N ALA A 137 -37.42 21.39 -28.02
CA ALA A 137 -37.76 22.75 -27.63
C ALA A 137 -37.60 22.94 -26.11
N LEU A 138 -38.03 21.98 -25.29
CA LEU A 138 -37.83 22.01 -23.83
C LEU A 138 -36.34 21.90 -23.44
N LEU A 139 -35.57 21.05 -24.12
CA LEU A 139 -34.13 20.94 -23.88
C LEU A 139 -33.38 22.23 -24.26
N ASP A 140 -33.77 22.88 -25.35
CA ASP A 140 -33.19 24.16 -25.77
C ASP A 140 -33.57 25.29 -24.79
N THR A 141 -34.81 25.33 -24.29
CA THR A 141 -35.20 26.31 -23.26
C THR A 141 -34.45 26.08 -21.95
N LEU A 142 -34.29 24.83 -21.51
CA LEU A 142 -33.48 24.50 -20.33
C LEU A 142 -31.99 24.82 -20.52
N ALA A 143 -31.43 24.57 -21.70
CA ALA A 143 -30.04 24.93 -22.01
C ALA A 143 -29.84 26.46 -22.03
N ARG A 144 -30.81 27.21 -22.53
CA ARG A 144 -30.82 28.69 -22.46
C ARG A 144 -30.93 29.17 -21.02
N MET A 145 -31.82 28.60 -20.22
CA MET A 145 -31.92 28.92 -18.78
C MET A 145 -30.61 28.64 -18.05
N ALA A 146 -29.96 27.51 -18.31
CA ALA A 146 -28.67 27.16 -17.73
C ALA A 146 -27.58 28.20 -18.08
N ARG A 147 -27.48 28.62 -19.35
CA ARG A 147 -26.54 29.70 -19.75
C ARG A 147 -26.86 31.02 -19.05
N THR A 148 -28.13 31.39 -18.92
CA THR A 148 -28.50 32.64 -18.21
C THR A 148 -28.19 32.58 -16.71
N ILE A 149 -28.26 31.40 -16.09
CA ILE A 149 -27.86 31.19 -14.70
C ILE A 149 -26.35 31.30 -14.58
N GLU A 150 -25.59 30.63 -15.45
CA GLU A 150 -24.13 30.66 -15.48
C GLU A 150 -23.61 32.09 -15.73
N GLU A 151 -24.24 32.86 -16.61
CA GLU A 151 -23.93 34.28 -16.85
C GLU A 151 -24.22 35.15 -15.61
N ARG A 152 -25.33 34.91 -14.91
CA ARG A 152 -25.65 35.61 -13.65
C ARG A 152 -24.72 35.24 -12.50
N GLU A 153 -24.33 33.98 -12.40
CA GLU A 153 -23.41 33.47 -11.38
C GLU A 153 -21.94 33.78 -11.71
N SER A 154 -21.64 34.16 -12.96
CA SER A 154 -20.31 34.64 -13.39
C SER A 154 -19.99 36.07 -12.95
N GLN A 155 -20.53 36.52 -11.81
CA GLN A 155 -20.22 37.82 -11.24
C GLN A 155 -18.72 37.88 -10.86
N LYS A 156 -17.89 38.37 -11.78
CA LYS A 156 -16.42 38.49 -11.64
C LYS A 156 -16.00 39.59 -10.66
N ASP A 157 -16.96 40.37 -10.15
CA ASP A 157 -16.76 41.45 -9.17
C ASP A 157 -17.58 41.21 -7.89
N THR A 158 -17.53 40.00 -7.33
CA THR A 158 -17.83 39.86 -5.90
C THR A 158 -16.76 40.63 -5.14
N GLN A 159 -17.13 41.67 -4.39
CA GLN A 159 -16.18 42.40 -3.54
C GLN A 159 -15.40 41.37 -2.71
N PRO A 160 -14.05 41.46 -2.62
CA PRO A 160 -13.30 40.56 -1.77
C PRO A 160 -13.89 40.66 -0.36
N LEU A 161 -14.16 39.52 0.26
CA LEU A 161 -14.54 39.46 1.67
C LEU A 161 -13.55 40.32 2.44
N LYS A 162 -14.01 41.45 2.99
CA LYS A 162 -13.21 42.27 3.88
C LYS A 162 -12.72 41.34 4.98
N SER A 163 -11.41 41.15 5.04
CA SER A 163 -10.76 40.41 6.11
C SER A 163 -11.10 41.12 7.43
N GLU A 164 -12.03 40.57 8.19
CA GLU A 164 -12.30 40.94 9.60
C GLU A 164 -11.13 40.50 10.50
N SER A 165 -9.90 40.85 10.11
CA SER A 165 -8.70 40.62 10.91
C SER A 165 -8.15 41.89 11.56
N ASP A 166 -8.87 43.02 11.50
CA ASP A 166 -8.40 44.30 12.05
C ASP A 166 -9.32 44.96 13.10
N SER A 167 -10.35 44.27 13.59
CA SER A 167 -11.16 44.82 14.69
C SER A 167 -11.75 43.78 15.63
N LEU A 168 -10.89 42.97 16.25
CA LEU A 168 -11.22 42.29 17.51
C LEU A 168 -10.12 42.56 18.52
N THR A 169 -10.13 43.78 19.03
CA THR A 169 -9.56 44.11 20.33
C THR A 169 -10.13 43.12 21.35
N PHE A 170 -9.23 42.32 21.91
CA PHE A 170 -9.43 41.45 23.07
C PHE A 170 -10.26 42.16 24.15
N LYS A 171 -11.53 41.76 24.30
CA LYS A 171 -12.35 42.02 25.48
C LYS A 171 -13.21 40.78 25.80
N GLY A 172 -12.75 40.04 26.81
CA GLY A 172 -13.57 39.64 27.94
C GLY A 172 -14.65 38.57 27.76
N ASN A 173 -14.35 37.40 28.34
CA ASN A 173 -15.22 36.66 29.26
C ASN A 173 -16.42 35.88 28.67
N TRP A 174 -16.19 34.60 28.34
CA TRP A 174 -17.26 33.62 28.15
C TRP A 174 -17.52 32.87 29.47
N PRO A 175 -18.77 32.78 29.96
CA PRO A 175 -19.10 32.06 31.18
C PRO A 175 -19.01 30.54 30.97
N GLY A 176 -18.36 29.86 31.92
CA GLY A 176 -18.13 28.42 31.89
C GLY A 176 -19.41 27.59 31.94
N ARG A 177 -19.38 26.45 31.25
CA ARG A 177 -20.43 25.42 31.29
C ARG A 177 -20.15 24.50 32.50
N PRO A 178 -21.11 24.28 33.41
CA PRO A 178 -20.89 23.40 34.56
C PRO A 178 -20.81 21.93 34.10
N MET A 179 -19.75 21.24 34.52
CA MET A 179 -19.69 19.78 34.53
C MET A 179 -20.40 19.27 35.78
N ASN A 180 -21.45 18.47 35.59
CA ASN A 180 -22.10 17.75 36.68
C ASN A 180 -21.42 16.38 36.81
N SER A 181 -20.74 16.17 37.93
CA SER A 181 -20.23 14.88 38.39
C SER A 181 -21.26 14.19 39.26
N THR A 182 -21.68 12.98 38.86
CA THR A 182 -22.11 11.91 39.77
C THR A 182 -21.62 10.59 39.20
#